data_AF-A0A2E7Z3K6-F1
#
_entry.id   AF-A0A2E7Z3K6-F1
#
_cell.length_a   1.000
_cell.length_b   1.000
_cell.length_c   1.000
_cell.angle_alpha   90.00
_cell.angle_beta   90.00
_cell.angle_gamma   90.00
#
_symmetry.space_group_name_H-M   'P 1'
#
loop_
_entity.id
_entity.type
_entity.pdbx_description
1 polymer ?
#
loop_
_entity_poly.entity_id
_entity_poly.type
_entity_poly.pdbx_seq_one_letter_code
_entity_poly.pdbx_strand_id
1 'polypeptide(L)' 'MERGDFSAKYRTTKLVRCEVADSIEVARDPEPQIKSWHPSKKAWRIERENPYWEDISWKVG' A
#
# COMPACT_ATOMS: atom_id res chain seq x y z
N MET A 1 -2.91 -19.11 21.51
CA MET A 1 -2.52 -18.82 20.12
C MET A 1 -2.55 -17.31 19.97
N GLU A 2 -1.38 -16.67 20.02
CA GLU A 2 -1.30 -15.21 19.94
C GLU A 2 -1.70 -14.76 18.53
N ARG A 3 -2.87 -14.14 18.39
CA ARG A 3 -3.29 -13.49 17.13
C ARG A 3 -2.51 -12.18 17.01
N GLY A 4 -1.23 -12.28 16.68
CA GLY A 4 -0.46 -11.10 16.30
C GLY A 4 -1.08 -10.47 15.05
N ASP A 5 -1.35 -9.16 15.11
CA ASP A 5 -1.81 -8.41 13.95
C ASP A 5 -0.78 -8.52 12.81
N PHE A 6 -1.24 -8.58 11.55
CA PHE A 6 -0.35 -8.74 10.39
C PHE A 6 0.74 -7.66 10.37
N SER A 7 0.34 -6.43 10.71
CA SER A 7 1.23 -5.27 10.79
C SER A 7 2.34 -5.46 11.83
N ALA A 8 2.02 -6.02 13.00
CA ALA A 8 2.97 -6.30 14.08
C ALA A 8 3.95 -7.43 13.70
N LYS A 9 3.47 -8.47 13.00
CA LYS A 9 4.31 -9.60 12.57
C LYS A 9 5.34 -9.19 11.53
N TYR A 10 4.96 -8.36 10.55
CA TYR A 10 5.81 -8.01 9.41
C TYR A 10 6.42 -6.61 9.49
N ARG A 11 6.18 -5.87 10.60
CA ARG A 11 6.69 -4.51 10.81
C ARG A 11 6.41 -3.60 9.61
N THR A 12 5.16 -3.56 9.17
CA THR A 12 4.72 -2.78 8.01
C THR A 12 4.63 -1.29 8.37
N THR A 13 5.78 -0.64 8.54
CA THR A 13 5.87 0.77 8.99
C THR A 13 6.16 1.75 7.87
N LYS A 14 6.53 1.26 6.68
CA LYS A 14 6.88 2.10 5.53
C LYS A 14 5.68 2.31 4.61
N LEU A 15 5.40 3.56 4.28
CA LEU A 15 4.47 3.91 3.22
C LEU A 15 5.27 4.06 1.92
N VAL A 16 5.10 3.16 0.96
CA VAL A 16 5.87 3.18 -0.30
C VAL A 16 5.07 3.69 -1.50
N ARG A 17 3.74 3.69 -1.40
CA ARG A 17 2.82 4.15 -2.44
C ARG A 17 1.47 4.51 -1.81
N CYS A 18 0.91 5.66 -2.19
CA CYS A 18 -0.44 6.08 -1.83
C CYS A 18 -1.12 6.69 -3.06
N GLU A 19 -2.44 6.60 -3.13
CA GLU A 19 -3.24 7.26 -4.15
C GLU A 19 -4.20 8.22 -3.44
N VAL A 20 -4.20 9.49 -3.84
CA VAL A 20 -5.14 10.48 -3.32
C VAL A 20 -6.33 10.53 -4.27
N ALA A 21 -7.53 10.52 -3.72
CA ALA A 21 -8.76 10.63 -4.48
C ALA A 21 -9.66 11.72 -3.88
N ASP A 22 -10.32 12.49 -4.73
CA ASP A 22 -11.19 13.61 -4.34
C ASP A 22 -12.50 13.19 -3.66
N SER A 23 -12.82 11.91 -3.64
CA SER A 23 -14.07 11.39 -3.09
C SER A 23 -13.89 10.00 -2.49
N ILE A 24 -14.62 9.73 -1.41
CA ILE A 24 -14.55 8.46 -0.67
C ILE A 24 -14.87 7.25 -1.56
N GLU A 25 -15.80 7.41 -2.51
CA GLU A 25 -16.21 6.35 -3.42
C GLU A 25 -15.06 5.95 -4.36
N VAL A 26 -14.35 6.93 -4.90
CA VAL A 26 -13.18 6.74 -5.78
C VAL A 26 -11.99 6.17 -5.01
N ALA A 27 -11.83 6.52 -3.73
CA ALA A 27 -10.82 5.91 -2.86
C ALA A 27 -11.13 4.44 -2.53
N ARG A 28 -12.41 4.09 -2.41
CA ARG A 28 -12.87 2.77 -1.94
C ARG A 28 -12.94 1.73 -3.04
N ASP A 29 -13.37 2.09 -4.24
CA ASP A 29 -13.51 1.17 -5.38
C ASP A 29 -12.21 0.40 -5.78
N PRO A 30 -11.00 1.01 -5.77
CA PRO A 30 -9.77 0.29 -6.10
C PRO A 30 -9.33 -0.66 -4.99
N GLU A 31 -9.72 -0.44 -3.74
CA GLU A 31 -9.27 -1.23 -2.59
C GLU A 31 -9.57 -2.74 -2.69
N PRO A 32 -10.79 -3.21 -3.01
CA PRO A 32 -11.07 -4.64 -3.18
C PRO A 32 -10.29 -5.26 -4.36
N GLN A 33 -10.11 -4.51 -5.45
CA GLN A 33 -9.36 -4.97 -6.61
C GLN A 33 -7.89 -5.17 -6.27
N ILE A 34 -7.26 -4.19 -5.62
CA ILE A 34 -5.86 -4.26 -5.19
C ILE A 34 -5.66 -5.39 -4.20
N LYS A 35 -6.57 -5.61 -3.25
CA LYS A 35 -6.46 -6.71 -2.27
C LYS A 35 -6.35 -8.08 -2.97
N SER A 36 -7.11 -8.30 -4.05
CA SER A 36 -7.11 -9.53 -4.85
C SER A 36 -5.86 -9.74 -5.72
N TRP A 37 -5.06 -8.71 -5.98
CA TRP A 37 -3.90 -8.84 -6.88
C TRP A 37 -2.81 -9.76 -6.36
N HIS A 38 -2.17 -10.47 -7.30
CA HIS A 38 -0.95 -11.22 -7.05
C HIS A 38 0.16 -10.27 -6.52
N PRO A 39 0.98 -10.69 -5.55
CA PRO A 39 2.05 -9.87 -4.98
C PRO A 39 2.99 -9.25 -6.03
N SER A 40 3.30 -9.98 -7.11
CA SER A 40 4.13 -9.45 -8.21
C SER A 40 3.50 -8.24 -8.91
N LYS A 41 2.17 -8.21 -9.06
CA LYS A 41 1.47 -7.07 -9.68
C LYS A 41 1.51 -5.84 -8.76
N LYS A 42 1.44 -6.05 -7.45
CA LYS A 42 1.59 -4.98 -6.45
C LYS A 42 3.00 -4.41 -6.48
N ALA A 43 4.02 -5.27 -6.47
CA ALA A 43 5.43 -4.89 -6.58
C ALA A 43 5.69 -4.09 -7.86
N TRP A 44 5.30 -4.62 -9.03
CA TRP A 44 5.45 -3.92 -10.30
C TRP A 44 4.83 -2.52 -10.30
N ARG A 45 3.65 -2.35 -9.70
CA ARG A 45 3.00 -1.05 -9.63
C ARG A 45 3.73 -0.08 -8.69
N ILE A 46 4.24 -0.58 -7.56
CA ILE A 46 5.08 0.21 -6.64
C ILE A 46 6.38 0.61 -7.33
N GLU A 47 7.09 -0.33 -7.94
CA GLU A 47 8.41 -0.12 -8.56
C GLU A 47 8.38 0.86 -9.73
N ARG A 48 7.24 1.00 -10.41
CA ARG A 48 7.04 2.01 -11.46
C ARG A 48 7.06 3.45 -10.95
N GLU A 49 6.62 3.67 -9.72
CA GLU A 49 6.49 5.00 -9.11
C GLU A 49 7.58 5.25 -8.05
N ASN A 50 8.06 4.19 -7.41
CA ASN A 50 9.05 4.18 -6.34
C ASN A 50 9.95 2.93 -6.45
N PRO A 51 10.89 2.92 -7.42
CA PRO A 51 11.77 1.77 -7.66
C PRO A 51 12.67 1.43 -6.47
N TYR A 52 12.94 2.41 -5.60
CA TYR A 52 13.80 2.24 -4.42
C TYR A 52 13.04 1.87 -3.16
N TRP A 53 11.71 1.72 -3.22
CA TRP A 53 10.86 1.42 -2.06
C TRP A 53 11.12 2.39 -0.89
N GLU A 54 11.39 3.65 -1.23
CA GLU A 54 11.61 4.69 -0.25
C GLU A 54 10.34 4.91 0.56
N ASP A 55 10.50 5.20 1.84
CA ASP A 55 9.36 5.68 2.62
C ASP A 55 8.97 7.06 2.09
N ILE A 56 7.73 7.20 1.64
CA ILE A 56 7.15 8.43 1.12
C ILE A 56 6.18 9.05 2.12
N SER A 57 6.09 8.56 3.36
CA SER A 57 5.16 9.09 4.36
C SER A 57 5.34 10.58 4.59
N TRP A 58 6.58 11.06 4.54
CA TRP A 58 6.93 12.48 4.65
C TRP A 58 6.58 13.33 3.42
N LYS A 59 6.29 12.71 2.26
CA LYS A 59 5.86 13.41 1.04
C LYS A 59 4.35 13.64 1.00
N VAL A 60 3.58 12.95 1.84
CA VAL A 60 2.11 12.98 1.85
C VAL A 60 1.58 14.00 2.88
N GLY A 61 2.36 15.03 3.19
CA GLY A 61 2.05 16.08 4.17
C GLY A 61 1.64 17.40 3.52
#